data_AF-A0A937REM8-F1
#
_entry.id   AF-A0A937REM8-F1
#
_cell.length_a   1.000
_cell.length_b   1.000
_cell.length_c   1.000
_cell.angle_alpha   90.00
_cell.angle_beta   90.00
_cell.angle_gamma   90.00
#
_symmetry.space_group_name_H-M   'P 1'
#
loop_
_entity.id
_entity.type
_entity.pdbx_description
1 polymer ?
#
loop_
_entity_poly.entity_id
_entity_poly.type
_entity_poly.pdbx_seq_one_letter_code
_entity_poly.pdbx_strand_id
1 'polypeptide(L)' 'RWSPDGTQVVFCQGASERGPWELYVVPARGGSPTQLTRGSSDMHPDWK' A
#
# COMPACT_ATOMS: atom_id res chain seq x y z
N ARG A 1 -3.32 2.77 5.66
CA ARG A 1 -4.35 3.82 5.87
C ARG A 1 -5.59 3.52 5.06
N TRP A 2 -6.76 3.77 5.62
CA TRP A 2 -8.06 3.66 4.94
C TRP A 2 -8.26 4.82 3.96
N SER A 3 -8.90 4.55 2.83
CA SER A 3 -9.37 5.58 1.91
C SER A 3 -10.46 6.44 2.57
N PRO A 4 -10.69 7.69 2.12
CA PRO A 4 -11.70 8.58 2.70
C PRO A 4 -13.13 8.03 2.59
N ASP A 5 -13.40 7.25 1.53
CA ASP A 5 -14.67 6.55 1.30
C ASP A 5 -14.77 5.20 2.04
N GLY A 6 -13.71 4.79 2.76
CA GLY A 6 -13.63 3.55 3.52
C GLY A 6 -13.60 2.27 2.67
N THR A 7 -13.47 2.37 1.35
CA THR A 7 -13.55 1.21 0.45
C THR A 7 -12.22 0.49 0.25
N GLN A 8 -11.10 1.12 0.60
CA GLN A 8 -9.76 0.62 0.34
C GLN A 8 -8.80 0.87 1.50
N VAL A 9 -7.73 0.07 1.55
CA VAL A 9 -6.63 0.19 2.51
C VAL A 9 -5.32 0.22 1.73
N VAL A 10 -4.50 1.25 1.96
CA VAL A 10 -3.11 1.30 1.47
C VAL A 10 -2.15 0.89 2.57
N PHE A 11 -1.17 0.07 2.26
CA PHE A 11 -0.11 -0.35 3.18
C PHE A 11 1.23 -0.47 2.44
N CYS A 12 2.34 -0.49 3.18
CA CYS A 12 3.65 -0.76 2.64
C CYS A 12 4.02 -2.23 2.86
N GLN A 13 4.67 -2.85 1.88
CA GLN A 13 5.21 -4.21 1.97
C GLN A 13 6.62 -4.22 1.39
N GLY A 14 7.57 -4.78 2.13
CA GLY A 14 8.93 -4.98 1.68
C GLY A 14 9.16 -6.42 1.22
N ALA A 15 9.98 -6.59 0.17
CA ALA A 15 10.45 -7.94 -0.23
C ALA A 15 11.41 -8.55 0.81
N SER A 16 12.04 -7.72 1.63
CA SER A 16 12.86 -8.09 2.78
C SER A 16 12.71 -7.06 3.90
N GLU A 17 13.21 -7.36 5.10
CA GLU A 17 13.27 -6.39 6.21
C GLU A 17 14.09 -5.13 5.86
N ARG A 18 14.96 -5.21 4.84
CA ARG A 18 15.78 -4.09 4.36
C ARG A 18 15.17 -3.36 3.16
N GLY A 19 13.96 -3.75 2.73
CA GLY A 19 13.27 -3.17 1.58
C GLY A 19 13.62 -3.84 0.23
N PRO A 20 13.28 -3.20 -0.90
CA PRO A 20 12.55 -1.93 -1.00
C PRO A 20 11.12 -2.06 -0.46
N TRP A 21 10.62 -1.04 0.26
CA TRP A 21 9.23 -0.98 0.68
C TRP A 21 8.38 -0.37 -0.43
N GLU A 22 7.38 -1.11 -0.88
CA GLU A 22 6.48 -0.69 -1.93
C GLU A 22 5.06 -0.52 -1.37
N LEU A 23 4.33 0.45 -1.89
CA LEU A 23 2.94 0.68 -1.51
C LEU A 23 2.03 -0.24 -2.29
N TYR A 24 1.06 -0.80 -1.59
CA TYR A 24 0.00 -1.62 -2.12
C TYR A 24 -1.34 -1.10 -1.63
N VAL A 25 -2.38 -1.27 -2.45
CA VAL A 25 -3.77 -1.00 -2.08
C VAL A 25 -4.59 -2.26 -2.18
N VAL A 26 -5.48 -2.49 -1.23
CA VAL A 26 -6.41 -3.63 -1.21
C VAL A 26 -7.82 -3.14 -0.89
N PRO A 27 -8.88 -3.75 -1.45
CA PRO A 27 -10.24 -3.47 -1.02
C PRO A 27 -10.42 -3.75 0.47
N ALA A 28 -11.15 -2.87 1.15
CA ALA A 28 -11.57 -2.99 2.55
C ALA A 28 -12.28 -4.31 2.87
N ARG A 29 -13.02 -4.83 1.88
CA ARG A 29 -13.78 -6.09 1.99
C ARG A 29 -12.90 -7.33 1.80
N GLY A 30 -11.60 -7.16 1.61
CA GLY A 30 -10.67 -8.22 1.24
C GLY A 30 -10.58 -8.43 -0.26
N GLY A 31 -9.48 -9.05 -0.70
CA GLY A 31 -9.17 -9.28 -2.11
C GLY A 31 -7.67 -9.25 -2.38
N SER A 32 -7.29 -9.31 -3.65
CA SER A 32 -5.89 -9.24 -4.07
C SER A 32 -5.35 -7.80 -3.99
N PRO A 33 -4.22 -7.57 -3.32
CA PRO A 33 -3.57 -6.25 -3.33
C PRO A 33 -3.08 -5.86 -4.72
N THR A 34 -3.18 -4.58 -5.05
CA THR A 34 -2.61 -3.97 -6.26
C THR A 34 -1.42 -3.10 -5.88
N GLN A 35 -0.28 -3.30 -6.55
CA GLN A 35 0.92 -2.51 -6.32
C GLN A 35 0.78 -1.09 -6.89
N LEU A 36 1.10 -0.08 -6.08
CA LEU A 36 1.03 1.33 -6.46
C LEU A 36 2.40 1.93 -6.82
N THR A 37 3.47 1.51 -6.15
CA THR A 37 4.83 2.05 -6.39
C THR A 37 5.79 0.94 -6.80
N ARG A 38 6.78 1.28 -7.63
CA ARG A 38 7.87 0.37 -8.02
C ARG A 38 9.22 1.06 -7.84
N GLY A 39 10.16 0.39 -7.18
CA GLY A 39 11.56 0.84 -7.10
C GLY A 39 11.98 1.42 -5.75
N SER A 40 11.98 2.75 -5.60
CA SER A 40 12.45 3.42 -4.39
C SER A 40 11.47 3.26 -3.24
N SER A 41 12.00 3.07 -2.02
CA SER A 41 11.23 2.81 -0.82
C SER A 41 10.23 3.93 -0.54
N ASP A 42 8.93 3.63 -0.60
CA ASP A 42 7.87 4.56 -0.28
C ASP A 42 7.12 4.06 0.96
N MET A 43 7.31 4.79 2.07
CA MET A 43 6.81 4.42 3.40
C MET A 43 5.67 5.34 3.87
N HIS A 44 5.24 6.30 3.05
CA HIS A 44 4.28 7.33 3.45
C HIS A 44 3.04 7.35 2.56
N PRO A 45 2.19 6.31 2.62
CA PRO A 45 0.94 6.34 1.86
C PRO A 45 -0.01 7.40 2.44
N ASP A 46 -0.46 8.35 1.63
CA ASP A 46 -1.44 9.38 1.99
C ASP A 46 -2.58 9.44 0.96
N TRP A 47 -3.81 9.57 1.45
CA TRP A 47 -4.98 9.84 0.62
C TRP A 47 -5.26 11.33 0.70
N LYS A 48 -5.05 12.03 -0.42
CA LYS A 48 -5.39 13.46 -0.55
C LYS A 48 -6.69 13.60 -1.31
#